data_AF-A0A1Z8RI18-F1
#
_entry.id   AF-A0A1Z8RI18-F1
#
_cell.length_a   1.000
_cell.length_b   1.000
_cell.length_c   1.000
_cell.angle_alpha   90.00
_cell.angle_beta   90.00
_cell.angle_gamma   90.00
#
_symmetry.space_group_name_H-M   'P 1'
#
loop_
_entity.id
_entity.type
_entity.pdbx_description
1 polymer ?
#
loop_
_entity_poly.entity_id
_entity_poly.type
_entity_poly.pdbx_seq_one_letter_code
_entity_poly.pdbx_strand_id
1 'polypeptide(L)'
;MKNIFDELIYERAPWLQSEKLVARIAKQSLKILLKYDKTVAIAENLQALSGIEIFAQILVEVVRNVEIFVLTNVPKSGPALLVSNHPTGVADAIFLYSALRDLRPDVYFFANRDVLRLFPQLSYCITPVEWRQEKRSKLQTKETLTFTKCAMAEGKFGVIF
;
A
#
# COMPACT_ATOMS: atom_id res chain seq x y z
N MET A 1 -16.55 -4.32 -0.53
CA MET A 1 -15.10 -4.65 -0.55
C MET A 1 -14.80 -6.13 -0.34
N LYS A 2 -15.65 -6.88 0.37
CA LYS A 2 -15.47 -8.30 0.72
C LYS A 2 -14.97 -9.22 -0.42
N ASN A 3 -15.53 -9.09 -1.62
CA ASN A 3 -15.17 -9.92 -2.77
C ASN A 3 -13.69 -9.77 -3.17
N ILE A 4 -13.16 -8.54 -3.15
CA ILE A 4 -11.75 -8.27 -3.49
C ILE A 4 -10.83 -8.85 -2.43
N PHE A 5 -11.16 -8.69 -1.15
CA PHE A 5 -10.39 -9.31 -0.05
C PHE A 5 -10.36 -10.83 -0.16
N ASP A 6 -11.52 -11.44 -0.39
CA ASP A 6 -11.62 -12.90 -0.53
C ASP A 6 -10.83 -13.38 -1.76
N GLU A 7 -10.92 -12.70 -2.89
CA GLU A 7 -10.12 -13.00 -4.09
C GLU A 7 -8.60 -12.92 -3.78
N LEU A 8 -8.15 -11.83 -3.15
CA LEU A 8 -6.75 -11.65 -2.75
C LEU A 8 -6.22 -12.74 -1.81
N ILE A 9 -7.08 -13.21 -0.90
CA ILE A 9 -6.78 -14.32 0.02
C ILE A 9 -6.66 -15.62 -0.78
N TYR A 10 -7.65 -15.95 -1.60
CA TYR A 10 -7.68 -17.22 -2.32
C TYR A 10 -6.62 -17.32 -3.41
N GLU A 11 -6.25 -16.20 -4.02
CA GLU A 11 -5.13 -16.11 -4.94
C GLU A 11 -3.78 -16.54 -4.32
N ARG A 12 -3.65 -16.44 -2.99
CA ARG A 12 -2.45 -16.80 -2.21
C ARG A 12 -2.62 -18.12 -1.46
N ALA A 13 -3.85 -18.44 -1.06
CA ALA A 13 -4.21 -19.68 -0.38
C ALA A 13 -5.42 -20.34 -1.07
N PRO A 14 -5.27 -20.91 -2.29
CA PRO A 14 -6.38 -21.49 -3.04
C PRO A 14 -7.09 -22.62 -2.29
N TRP A 15 -6.35 -23.36 -1.47
CA TRP A 15 -6.88 -24.44 -0.64
C TRP A 15 -7.95 -23.99 0.36
N LEU A 16 -8.00 -22.70 0.74
CA LEU A 16 -9.05 -22.14 1.59
C LEU A 16 -10.41 -22.02 0.86
N GLN A 17 -10.45 -22.17 -0.46
CA GLN A 17 -11.70 -22.27 -1.22
C GLN A 17 -12.31 -23.67 -1.18
N SER A 18 -11.55 -24.68 -0.75
CA SER A 18 -12.02 -26.07 -0.71
C SER A 18 -13.17 -26.26 0.27
N GLU A 19 -14.12 -27.12 -0.09
CA GLU A 19 -15.24 -27.53 0.78
C GLU A 19 -14.83 -28.51 1.89
N LYS A 20 -13.57 -28.93 1.93
CA LYS A 20 -13.04 -29.80 3.00
C LYS A 20 -13.27 -29.16 4.38
N LEU A 21 -13.69 -29.98 5.34
CA LEU A 21 -13.99 -29.52 6.71
C LEU A 21 -12.82 -28.75 7.35
N VAL A 22 -11.59 -29.24 7.16
CA VAL A 22 -10.37 -28.60 7.67
C VAL A 22 -10.17 -27.20 7.09
N ALA A 23 -10.39 -27.02 5.78
CA ALA A 23 -10.26 -25.71 5.13
C ALA A 23 -11.31 -24.72 5.64
N ARG A 24 -12.56 -25.19 5.85
CA ARG A 24 -13.64 -24.37 6.41
C ARG A 24 -13.34 -23.91 7.84
N ILE A 25 -12.86 -24.82 8.69
CA ILE A 25 -12.49 -24.48 10.08
C ILE A 25 -11.32 -23.49 10.07
N ALA A 26 -10.25 -23.77 9.33
CA ALA A 26 -9.10 -22.89 9.24
C ALA A 26 -9.49 -21.49 8.75
N LYS A 27 -10.32 -21.41 7.70
CA LYS A 27 -10.84 -20.15 7.16
C LYS A 27 -11.61 -19.36 8.22
N GLN A 28 -12.53 -20.00 8.94
CA GLN A 28 -13.33 -19.30 9.95
C GLN A 28 -12.47 -18.82 11.12
N SER A 29 -11.56 -19.67 11.61
CA SER A 29 -10.65 -19.32 12.69
C SER A 29 -9.72 -18.16 12.31
N LEU A 30 -9.16 -18.17 11.09
CA LEU A 30 -8.33 -17.08 10.59
C LEU A 30 -9.12 -15.79 10.40
N LYS A 31 -10.36 -15.85 9.90
CA LYS A 31 -11.22 -14.66 9.78
C LYS A 31 -11.49 -14.00 11.13
N ILE A 32 -11.70 -14.80 12.18
CA ILE A 32 -11.86 -14.27 13.55
C ILE A 32 -10.54 -13.71 14.09
N LEU A 33 -9.46 -14.49 14.05
CA LEU A 33 -8.15 -14.12 14.60
C LEU A 33 -7.60 -12.84 13.95
N LEU A 34 -7.72 -12.73 12.63
CA LEU A 34 -7.23 -11.59 11.85
C LEU A 34 -8.28 -10.48 11.72
N LYS A 35 -9.38 -10.56 12.48
CA LYS A 35 -10.45 -9.56 12.54
C LYS A 35 -10.97 -9.16 11.15
N TYR A 36 -11.15 -10.14 10.27
CA TYR A 36 -11.49 -9.95 8.86
C TYR A 36 -12.67 -9.01 8.66
N ASP A 37 -13.78 -9.22 9.39
CA ASP A 37 -14.99 -8.39 9.23
C ASP A 37 -14.74 -6.93 9.64
N LYS A 38 -13.91 -6.70 10.67
CA LYS A 38 -13.49 -5.34 11.07
C LYS A 38 -12.62 -4.71 9.98
N THR A 39 -11.68 -5.45 9.41
CA THR A 39 -10.82 -4.97 8.32
C THR A 39 -11.64 -4.59 7.09
N VAL A 40 -12.62 -5.41 6.71
CA VAL A 40 -13.53 -5.11 5.59
C VAL A 40 -14.35 -3.86 5.89
N ALA A 41 -14.93 -3.74 7.09
CA ALA A 41 -15.72 -2.57 7.47
C ALA A 41 -14.91 -1.27 7.45
N ILE A 42 -13.66 -1.30 7.94
CA ILE A 42 -12.74 -0.15 7.85
C ILE A 42 -12.49 0.20 6.39
N ALA A 43 -12.18 -0.80 5.56
CA ALA A 43 -11.88 -0.55 4.15
C ALA A 43 -13.10 0.00 3.38
N GLU A 44 -14.31 -0.42 3.73
CA GLU A 44 -15.56 0.11 3.15
C GLU A 44 -15.80 1.56 3.55
N ASN A 45 -15.52 1.93 4.80
CA ASN A 45 -15.61 3.32 5.26
C ASN A 45 -14.60 4.23 4.55
N LEU A 46 -13.41 3.71 4.24
CA LEU A 46 -12.36 4.45 3.51
C LEU A 46 -12.64 4.56 2.01
N GLN A 47 -13.51 3.72 1.44
CA GLN A 47 -13.66 3.59 -0.01
C GLN A 47 -14.20 4.87 -0.68
N ALA A 48 -15.06 5.61 0.01
CA ALA A 48 -15.66 6.85 -0.49
C ALA A 48 -14.71 8.07 -0.40
N LEU A 49 -13.60 7.93 0.32
CA LEU A 49 -12.66 9.02 0.55
C LEU A 49 -11.66 9.17 -0.60
N SER A 50 -11.21 10.40 -0.82
CA SER A 50 -10.05 10.68 -1.66
C SER A 50 -8.80 10.05 -1.06
N GLY A 51 -7.77 9.83 -1.87
CA GLY A 51 -6.56 9.20 -1.38
C GLY A 51 -5.82 10.00 -0.30
N ILE A 52 -5.94 11.33 -0.29
CA ILE A 52 -5.38 12.20 0.76
C ILE A 52 -6.15 12.00 2.08
N GLU A 53 -7.47 11.95 2.01
CA GLU A 53 -8.34 11.73 3.17
C GLU A 53 -8.11 10.33 3.78
N ILE A 54 -7.89 9.31 2.94
CA ILE A 54 -7.51 7.96 3.41
C ILE A 54 -6.25 8.02 4.27
N PHE A 55 -5.17 8.63 3.77
CA PHE A 55 -3.95 8.75 4.56
C PHE A 55 -4.18 9.57 5.82
N ALA A 56 -4.89 10.70 5.73
CA ALA A 56 -5.19 11.53 6.91
C ALA A 56 -5.89 10.73 8.02
N GLN A 57 -6.87 9.90 7.66
CA GLN A 57 -7.57 9.06 8.63
C GLN A 57 -6.67 7.95 9.20
N ILE A 58 -5.89 7.26 8.35
CA ILE A 58 -4.97 6.20 8.79
C ILE A 58 -3.88 6.77 9.72
N LEU A 59 -3.37 7.96 9.43
CA LEU A 59 -2.34 8.62 10.23
C LEU A 59 -2.80 8.83 11.68
N VAL A 60 -4.03 9.32 11.88
CA VAL A 60 -4.60 9.57 13.22
C VAL A 60 -4.71 8.28 14.05
N GLU A 61 -5.00 7.17 13.39
CA GLU A 61 -5.18 5.86 14.05
C GLU A 61 -3.84 5.17 14.35
N VAL A 62 -2.89 5.23 13.40
CA VAL A 62 -1.68 4.40 13.43
C VAL A 62 -0.47 5.14 14.00
N VAL A 63 -0.31 6.42 13.67
CA VAL A 63 0.93 7.15 13.94
C VAL A 63 0.92 7.69 15.36
N ARG A 64 1.68 7.04 16.24
CA ARG A 64 1.88 7.43 17.64
C ARG A 64 3.36 7.37 17.97
N ASN A 65 3.84 8.36 18.73
CA ASN A 65 5.22 8.38 19.28
C ASN A 65 6.32 8.23 18.22
N VAL A 66 6.27 9.04 17.16
CA VAL A 66 7.31 9.06 16.12
C VAL A 66 8.30 10.17 16.40
N GLU A 67 9.58 9.84 16.38
CA GLU A 67 10.68 10.79 16.43
C GLU A 67 11.33 10.89 15.05
N ILE A 68 11.48 12.11 14.54
CA ILE A 68 12.04 12.38 13.22
C ILE A 68 13.32 13.17 13.42
N PHE A 69 14.42 12.61 12.91
CA PHE A 69 15.74 13.24 12.96
C PHE A 69 16.21 13.62 11.56
N VAL A 70 16.88 14.77 11.45
CA VAL A 70 17.61 15.20 10.24
C VAL A 70 16.74 15.29 8.96
N LEU A 71 15.49 15.76 9.10
CA LEU A 71 14.60 15.99 7.94
C LEU A 71 15.16 17.04 6.96
N THR A 72 16.10 17.87 7.41
CA THR A 72 16.80 18.87 6.58
C THR A 72 17.59 18.28 5.41
N ASN A 73 17.93 16.99 5.45
CA ASN A 73 18.62 16.32 4.35
C ASN A 73 17.69 15.95 3.19
N VAL A 74 16.37 16.01 3.39
CA VAL A 74 15.40 15.76 2.32
C VAL A 74 15.35 16.97 1.37
N PRO A 75 15.60 16.78 0.07
CA PRO A 75 15.52 17.88 -0.89
C PRO A 75 14.07 18.38 -0.99
N LYS A 76 13.89 19.70 -0.87
CA LYS A 76 12.57 20.35 -0.90
C LYS A 76 11.88 20.31 -2.26
N SER A 77 12.65 20.13 -3.33
CA SER A 77 12.15 20.13 -4.71
C SER A 77 13.05 19.30 -5.62
N GLY A 78 12.53 18.95 -6.78
CA GLY A 78 13.25 18.15 -7.76
C GLY A 78 13.20 16.66 -7.48
N PRO A 79 13.57 15.84 -8.48
CA PRO A 79 13.45 14.40 -8.39
C PRO A 79 14.44 13.84 -7.38
N ALA A 80 13.94 13.01 -6.47
CA ALA A 80 14.77 12.27 -5.53
C ALA A 80 14.10 10.92 -5.19
N LEU A 81 14.91 9.97 -4.74
CA LEU A 81 14.49 8.65 -4.34
C LEU A 81 15.03 8.35 -2.94
N LEU A 82 14.13 8.18 -1.97
CA LEU A 82 14.44 7.65 -0.66
C LEU A 82 14.47 6.13 -0.73
N VAL A 83 15.59 5.54 -0.30
CA VAL A 83 15.76 4.10 -0.16
C VAL A 83 15.80 3.78 1.33
N SER A 84 14.85 2.97 1.81
CA SER A 84 14.68 2.63 3.23
C SER A 84 14.61 1.12 3.42
N ASN A 85 14.77 0.63 4.64
CA ASN A 85 14.42 -0.74 5.00
C ASN A 85 12.89 -0.89 5.17
N HIS A 86 12.37 -2.13 5.09
CA HIS A 86 10.93 -2.45 5.21
C HIS A 86 10.56 -3.50 6.28
N PRO A 87 10.99 -3.35 7.55
CA PRO A 87 10.78 -4.39 8.54
C PRO A 87 9.31 -4.62 8.91
N THR A 88 8.43 -3.61 8.80
CA THR A 88 7.03 -3.70 9.24
C THR A 88 6.02 -3.70 8.09
N GLY A 89 6.46 -3.45 6.86
CA GLY A 89 5.59 -3.43 5.70
C GLY A 89 4.82 -2.12 5.62
N VAL A 90 3.51 -2.20 5.36
CA VAL A 90 2.66 -1.02 5.08
C VAL A 90 2.80 0.10 6.13
N ALA A 91 3.01 -0.24 7.40
CA ALA A 91 3.19 0.76 8.45
C ALA A 91 4.43 1.67 8.22
N ASP A 92 5.53 1.14 7.68
CA ASP A 92 6.73 1.94 7.35
C ASP A 92 6.39 3.05 6.34
N ALA A 93 5.55 2.74 5.34
CA ALA A 93 5.09 3.72 4.36
C ALA A 93 4.19 4.79 4.99
N ILE A 94 3.32 4.42 5.94
CA ILE A 94 2.48 5.37 6.68
C ILE A 94 3.35 6.31 7.54
N PHE A 95 4.35 5.77 8.24
CA PHE A 95 5.27 6.59 9.04
C PHE A 95 6.09 7.55 8.17
N LEU A 96 6.66 7.07 7.07
CA LEU A 96 7.39 7.93 6.14
C LEU A 96 6.48 8.98 5.49
N TYR A 97 5.25 8.62 5.11
CA TYR A 97 4.28 9.60 4.61
C TYR A 97 4.00 10.68 5.67
N SER A 98 3.84 10.29 6.94
CA SER A 98 3.65 11.25 8.04
C SER A 98 4.81 12.24 8.18
N ALA A 99 6.04 11.78 7.99
CA ALA A 99 7.24 12.59 8.12
C ALA A 99 7.49 13.49 6.89
N LEU A 100 7.07 13.03 5.70
CA LEU A 100 7.44 13.67 4.43
C LEU A 100 6.35 14.57 3.86
N ARG A 101 5.06 14.31 4.09
CA ARG A 101 3.94 14.94 3.37
C ARG A 101 3.92 16.47 3.42
N ASP A 102 4.40 17.08 4.50
CA ASP A 102 4.41 18.55 4.65
C ASP A 102 5.57 19.19 3.87
N LEU A 103 6.70 18.49 3.79
CA LEU A 103 7.89 18.93 3.05
C LEU A 103 7.82 18.57 1.55
N ARG A 104 7.25 17.40 1.26
CA ARG A 104 7.11 16.77 -0.05
C ARG A 104 5.69 16.22 -0.21
N PRO A 105 4.70 17.09 -0.51
CA PRO A 105 3.31 16.66 -0.77
C PRO A 105 3.18 15.83 -2.06
N ASP A 106 4.24 15.78 -2.86
CA ASP A 106 4.42 15.07 -4.11
C ASP A 106 5.10 13.69 -3.93
N VAL A 107 5.12 13.16 -2.70
CA VAL A 107 5.68 11.84 -2.39
C VAL A 107 4.87 10.70 -3.01
N TYR A 108 5.57 9.70 -3.56
CA TYR A 108 4.97 8.45 -4.03
C TYR A 108 5.76 7.22 -3.57
N PHE A 109 5.07 6.08 -3.45
CA PHE A 109 5.63 4.84 -2.93
C PHE A 109 5.56 3.72 -3.97
N PHE A 110 6.62 2.93 -4.06
CA PHE A 110 6.56 1.65 -4.76
C PHE A 110 5.84 0.64 -3.87
N ALA A 111 4.66 0.18 -4.30
CA ALA A 111 3.86 -0.76 -3.52
C ALA A 111 3.27 -1.85 -4.40
N ASN A 112 2.89 -2.97 -3.79
CA ASN A 112 2.21 -4.04 -4.49
C ASN A 112 0.90 -3.53 -5.15
N ARG A 113 0.69 -3.87 -6.42
CA ARG A 113 -0.51 -3.50 -7.18
C ARG A 113 -1.83 -3.80 -6.47
N ASP A 114 -1.88 -4.81 -5.60
CA ASP A 114 -3.07 -5.18 -4.86
C ASP A 114 -3.66 -4.02 -4.04
N VAL A 115 -2.85 -3.06 -3.58
CA VAL A 115 -3.36 -1.87 -2.89
C VAL A 115 -4.28 -1.04 -3.78
N LEU A 116 -4.01 -0.97 -5.09
CA LEU A 116 -4.82 -0.24 -6.06
C LEU A 116 -6.08 -1.01 -6.46
N ARG A 117 -6.14 -2.33 -6.24
CA ARG A 117 -7.39 -3.09 -6.37
C ARG A 117 -8.36 -2.73 -5.26
N LEU A 118 -7.85 -2.43 -4.07
CA LEU A 118 -8.64 -2.02 -2.91
C LEU A 118 -8.96 -0.53 -2.96
N PHE A 119 -7.96 0.31 -3.25
CA PHE A 119 -8.07 1.76 -3.23
C PHE A 119 -7.50 2.38 -4.52
N PRO A 120 -8.26 2.36 -5.64
CA PRO A 120 -7.84 2.96 -6.91
C PRO A 120 -7.49 4.45 -6.81
N GLN A 121 -8.11 5.16 -5.86
CA GLN A 121 -7.85 6.58 -5.56
C GLN A 121 -6.42 6.85 -5.05
N LEU A 122 -5.64 5.82 -4.70
CA LEU A 122 -4.23 5.96 -4.31
C LEU A 122 -3.26 6.00 -5.51
N SER A 123 -3.76 5.85 -6.74
CA SER A 123 -2.94 5.84 -7.97
C SER A 123 -2.10 7.10 -8.20
N TYR A 124 -2.43 8.23 -7.56
CA TYR A 124 -1.63 9.45 -7.63
C TYR A 124 -0.29 9.36 -6.89
N CYS A 125 -0.18 8.49 -5.88
CA CYS A 125 0.97 8.38 -4.99
C CYS A 125 1.49 6.94 -4.84
N ILE A 126 0.93 5.98 -5.57
CA ILE A 126 1.40 4.60 -5.58
C ILE A 126 1.88 4.24 -6.98
N THR A 127 3.17 3.90 -7.07
CA THR A 127 3.74 3.22 -8.23
C THR A 127 3.50 1.72 -8.07
N PRO A 128 2.63 1.10 -8.90
CA PRO A 128 2.29 -0.31 -8.72
C PRO A 128 3.44 -1.21 -9.16
N VAL A 129 3.83 -2.14 -8.30
CA VAL A 129 4.84 -3.16 -8.58
C VAL A 129 4.20 -4.55 -8.48
N GLU A 130 4.55 -5.44 -9.41
CA GLU A 130 4.14 -6.86 -9.35
C GLU A 130 5.26 -7.70 -8.71
N TRP A 131 4.98 -8.25 -7.53
CA TRP A 131 5.93 -9.06 -6.77
C TRP A 131 5.79 -10.56 -7.03
N ARG A 132 4.62 -11.01 -7.49
CA ARG A 132 4.38 -12.42 -7.79
C ARG A 132 5.04 -12.78 -9.11
N GLN A 133 6.05 -13.64 -9.07
CA GLN A 133 6.83 -14.00 -10.25
C GLN A 133 5.94 -14.55 -11.37
N GLU A 134 4.95 -15.35 -11.01
CA GLU A 134 3.98 -15.95 -11.92
C GLU A 134 3.01 -14.95 -12.56
N LYS A 135 2.83 -13.77 -11.94
CA LYS A 135 2.00 -12.70 -12.50
C LYS A 135 2.81 -11.62 -13.21
N ARG A 136 4.14 -11.61 -13.09
CA ARG A 136 5.01 -10.61 -13.73
C ARG A 136 4.92 -10.70 -15.25
N SER A 137 4.59 -9.58 -15.87
CA SER A 137 4.55 -9.44 -17.32
C SER A 137 5.37 -8.24 -17.78
N LYS A 138 5.87 -8.29 -19.03
CA LYS A 138 6.54 -7.13 -19.66
C LYS A 138 5.67 -5.88 -19.64
N LEU A 139 4.35 -6.05 -19.74
CA LEU A 139 3.39 -4.95 -19.72
C LEU A 139 3.38 -4.22 -18.36
N GLN A 140 3.29 -4.96 -17.25
CA GLN A 140 3.30 -4.36 -15.91
C GLN A 140 4.65 -3.74 -15.57
N THR A 141 5.76 -4.36 -16.00
CA THR A 141 7.09 -3.76 -15.84
C THR A 141 7.18 -2.44 -16.62
N LYS A 142 6.66 -2.40 -17.86
CA LYS A 142 6.60 -1.18 -18.67
C LYS A 142 5.76 -0.09 -18.00
N GLU A 143 4.63 -0.44 -17.39
CA GLU A 143 3.78 0.50 -16.64
C GLU A 143 4.53 1.11 -15.46
N THR A 144 5.20 0.27 -14.65
CA THR A 144 6.02 0.70 -13.50
C THR A 144 7.10 1.68 -13.94
N LEU A 145 7.83 1.35 -15.02
CA LEU A 145 8.89 2.19 -15.56
C LEU A 145 8.35 3.50 -16.17
N THR A 146 7.21 3.45 -16.85
CA THR A 146 6.57 4.65 -17.42
C THR A 146 6.16 5.60 -16.32
N PHE A 147 5.47 5.09 -15.29
CA PHE A 147 5.07 5.91 -14.14
C PHE A 147 6.30 6.54 -13.47
N THR A 148 7.34 5.74 -13.21
CA THR A 148 8.57 6.21 -12.57
C THR A 148 9.23 7.32 -13.40
N LYS A 149 9.32 7.15 -14.72
CA LYS A 149 9.86 8.17 -15.62
C LYS A 149 9.06 9.47 -15.58
N CYS A 150 7.73 9.39 -15.62
CA CYS A 150 6.85 10.56 -15.52
C CYS A 150 7.01 11.26 -14.17
N ALA A 151 6.97 10.51 -13.06
CA ALA A 151 7.12 11.05 -11.72
C ALA A 151 8.49 11.73 -11.53
N MET A 152 9.57 11.13 -12.03
CA MET A 152 10.89 11.76 -12.02
C MET A 152 10.94 13.03 -12.87
N ALA A 153 10.32 13.04 -14.05
CA ALA A 153 10.26 14.22 -14.90
C ALA A 153 9.45 15.37 -14.27
N GLU A 154 8.42 15.03 -13.49
CA GLU A 154 7.62 15.97 -12.68
C GLU A 154 8.36 16.44 -11.41
N GLY A 155 9.54 15.89 -11.13
CA GLY A 155 10.33 16.23 -9.96
C GLY A 155 9.80 15.65 -8.65
N LYS A 156 9.01 14.58 -8.70
CA LYS A 156 8.39 13.93 -7.53
C LYS A 156 9.39 13.21 -6.61
N PHE A 157 8.99 12.99 -5.36
CA PHE A 157 9.79 12.27 -4.35
C PHE A 157 9.38 10.81 -4.29
N GLY A 158 10.23 9.91 -4.78
CA GLY A 158 9.99 8.48 -4.68
C GLY A 158 10.43 7.90 -3.34
N VAL A 159 9.71 6.90 -2.84
CA VAL A 159 10.13 6.06 -1.71
C VAL A 159 10.10 4.60 -2.13
N ILE A 160 11.24 3.92 -2.01
CA ILE A 160 11.40 2.49 -2.24
C ILE A 160 11.97 1.83 -0.98
N PHE A 161 11.60 0.57 -0.79
CA PHE A 161 12.10 -0.25 0.30
C PHE A 161 12.77 -1.54 -0.18
#